data_AF-A0ABC9PDT0-F1
#
_entry.id   AF-A0ABC9PDT0-F1
#
_cell.length_a   1.000
_cell.length_b   1.000
_cell.length_c   1.000
_cell.angle_alpha   90.00
_cell.angle_beta   90.00
_cell.angle_gamma   90.00
#
_symmetry.space_group_name_H-M   'P 1'
#
loop_
_entity.id
_entity.type
_entity.pdbx_description
1 polymer ?
#
loop_
_entity_poly.entity_id
_entity_poly.type
_entity_poly.pdbx_seq_one_letter_code
_entity_poly.pdbx_strand_id
1 'polypeptide(L)'
;MMWLIEKVISAVISFVVGGSLTFILTNRKYFRLWISTNIGKAREKQVRFSLAYLFRIKIDGKYLLVENSKIANQYQPIGGVYKKFASFDNIANELGVTYEKKTNFIVSDDLRVYVQSKNTIKFVKWFHTRKNREFNVIREFFEEIIDKNILEIQNLKDIEFEFIKTYDSGLHYTEQFGSYEILLHDIFEVRLKLNDVEEKLKQYIESSSDNYLILVGQDNILQKSVTIDGVDYKIGEQTKNIL
;
A
#
# COMPACT_ATOMS: atom_id res chain seq x y z
N MET A 1 15.31 -51.01 -28.26
CA MET A 1 14.20 -50.76 -27.32
C MET A 1 14.67 -49.92 -26.12
N MET A 2 15.74 -50.32 -25.43
CA MET A 2 16.31 -49.60 -24.26
C MET A 2 16.70 -48.13 -24.53
N TRP A 3 17.37 -47.84 -25.66
CA TRP A 3 17.74 -46.48 -26.06
C TRP A 3 16.55 -45.52 -26.27
N LEU A 4 15.43 -46.05 -26.76
CA LEU A 4 14.21 -45.26 -26.94
C LEU A 4 13.59 -44.91 -25.58
N ILE A 5 13.61 -45.85 -24.64
CA ILE A 5 13.14 -45.66 -23.27
C ILE A 5 13.98 -44.59 -22.56
N GLU A 6 15.30 -44.63 -22.67
CA GLU A 6 16.20 -43.61 -22.09
C GLU A 6 15.93 -42.20 -22.63
N LYS A 7 15.72 -42.06 -23.96
CA LYS A 7 15.39 -40.76 -24.56
C LYS A 7 14.04 -40.23 -24.10
N VAL A 8 13.03 -41.10 -23.98
CA VAL A 8 11.71 -40.71 -23.47
C VAL A 8 11.82 -40.28 -22.00
N ILE A 9 12.53 -41.04 -21.16
CA ILE A 9 12.76 -40.68 -19.75
C ILE A 9 13.49 -39.34 -19.63
N SER A 10 14.57 -39.15 -20.39
CA SER A 10 15.33 -37.90 -20.40
C SER A 10 14.46 -36.71 -20.83
N ALA A 11 13.64 -36.87 -21.88
CA ALA A 11 12.72 -35.82 -22.33
C ALA A 11 11.67 -35.46 -21.27
N VAL A 12 11.11 -36.46 -20.58
CA VAL A 12 10.15 -36.25 -19.49
C VAL A 12 10.81 -35.53 -18.32
N ILE A 13 12.01 -35.95 -17.90
CA ILE A 13 12.77 -35.29 -16.83
C ILE A 13 13.09 -33.84 -17.22
N SER A 14 13.60 -33.60 -18.43
CA SER A 14 13.91 -32.25 -18.91
C SER A 14 12.67 -31.36 -18.98
N PHE A 15 11.51 -31.89 -19.39
CA PHE A 15 10.25 -31.16 -19.38
C PHE A 15 9.80 -30.81 -17.97
N VAL A 16 9.88 -31.75 -17.02
CA VAL A 16 9.51 -31.54 -15.61
C VAL A 16 10.45 -30.53 -14.95
N VAL A 17 11.77 -30.68 -15.13
CA VAL A 17 12.78 -29.76 -14.59
C VAL A 17 12.64 -28.38 -15.24
N GLY A 18 12.48 -28.31 -16.55
CA GLY A 18 12.28 -27.06 -17.29
C GLY A 18 11.01 -26.34 -16.85
N GLY A 19 9.87 -27.04 -16.79
CA GLY A 19 8.61 -26.48 -16.31
C GLY A 19 8.68 -26.02 -14.85
N SER A 20 9.37 -26.77 -13.99
CA SER A 20 9.57 -26.40 -12.57
C SER A 20 10.47 -25.18 -12.44
N LEU A 21 11.56 -25.10 -13.20
CA LEU A 21 12.48 -23.97 -13.20
C LEU A 21 11.80 -22.71 -13.71
N THR A 22 11.05 -22.80 -14.80
CA THR A 22 10.23 -21.69 -15.32
C THR A 22 9.21 -21.26 -14.27
N PHE A 23 8.48 -22.18 -13.63
CA PHE A 23 7.53 -21.85 -12.58
C PHE A 23 8.19 -21.11 -11.40
N ILE A 24 9.37 -21.57 -10.93
CA ILE A 24 10.12 -20.93 -9.85
C ILE A 24 10.62 -19.54 -10.27
N LEU A 25 11.12 -19.39 -11.49
CA LEU A 25 11.61 -18.11 -12.01
C LEU A 25 10.45 -17.10 -12.18
N THR A 26 9.31 -17.53 -12.72
CA THR A 26 8.12 -16.69 -12.89
C THR A 26 7.47 -16.35 -11.53
N ASN A 27 7.57 -17.23 -10.53
CA ASN A 27 7.00 -17.02 -9.19
C ASN A 27 8.07 -16.72 -8.12
N ARG A 28 9.24 -16.21 -8.52
CA ARG A 28 10.42 -16.11 -7.64
C ARG A 28 10.16 -15.30 -6.37
N LYS A 29 9.28 -14.30 -6.45
CA LYS A 29 8.81 -13.52 -5.29
C LYS A 29 8.05 -14.38 -4.28
N TYR A 30 7.03 -15.12 -4.73
CA TYR A 30 6.26 -16.03 -3.87
C TYR A 30 7.13 -17.16 -3.33
N PHE A 31 8.05 -17.70 -4.13
CA PHE A 31 8.98 -18.73 -3.67
C PHE A 31 9.90 -18.22 -2.55
N ARG A 32 10.54 -17.04 -2.73
CA ARG A 32 11.35 -16.40 -1.68
C ARG A 32 10.55 -16.08 -0.42
N LEU A 33 9.31 -15.62 -0.60
CA LEU A 33 8.39 -15.35 0.50
C LEU A 33 8.04 -16.64 1.24
N TRP A 34 7.77 -17.72 0.51
CA TRP A 34 7.47 -19.04 1.07
C TRP A 34 8.65 -19.55 1.91
N ILE A 35 9.87 -19.53 1.38
CA ILE A 35 11.08 -19.91 2.11
C ILE A 35 11.20 -19.07 3.39
N SER A 36 11.08 -17.74 3.28
CA SER A 36 11.28 -16.84 4.42
C SER A 36 10.26 -17.05 5.55
N THR A 37 9.05 -17.49 5.21
CA THR A 37 7.92 -17.63 6.13
C THR A 37 7.69 -19.05 6.65
N ASN A 38 8.13 -20.08 5.92
CA ASN A 38 7.95 -21.49 6.30
C ASN A 38 9.24 -22.15 6.80
N ILE A 39 10.40 -21.66 6.38
CA ILE A 39 11.70 -22.27 6.72
C ILE A 39 12.62 -21.26 7.40
N GLY A 40 12.59 -20.00 6.95
CA GLY A 40 13.58 -18.99 7.30
C GLY A 40 13.16 -18.05 8.43
N LYS A 41 13.60 -16.81 8.28
CA LYS A 41 13.67 -15.78 9.33
C LYS A 41 12.36 -15.43 10.04
N ALA A 42 11.22 -15.64 9.38
CA ALA A 42 9.88 -15.35 9.91
C ALA A 42 9.08 -16.60 10.30
N ARG A 43 9.70 -17.80 10.27
CA ARG A 43 9.02 -19.05 10.60
C ARG A 43 8.45 -19.05 12.02
N GLU A 44 7.27 -19.68 12.20
CA GLU A 44 6.50 -19.77 13.45
C GLU A 44 6.14 -18.41 14.10
N LYS A 45 6.36 -17.30 13.41
CA LYS A 45 5.97 -15.96 13.85
C LYS A 45 4.65 -15.57 13.21
N GLN A 46 4.17 -14.38 13.58
CA GLN A 46 3.22 -13.64 12.78
C GLN A 46 3.93 -12.55 11.97
N VAL A 47 3.42 -12.29 10.77
CA VAL A 47 3.85 -11.20 9.89
C VAL A 47 2.82 -10.08 9.99
N ARG A 48 3.26 -8.87 10.28
CA ARG A 48 2.43 -7.66 10.22
C ARG A 48 2.12 -7.32 8.75
N PHE A 49 0.89 -6.94 8.49
CA PHE A 49 0.43 -6.42 7.22
C PHE A 49 -0.14 -5.04 7.42
N SER A 50 0.19 -4.12 6.50
CA SER A 50 -0.50 -2.85 6.34
C SER A 50 -1.08 -2.81 4.94
N LEU A 51 -2.40 -2.89 4.84
CA LEU A 51 -3.13 -2.87 3.57
C LEU A 51 -3.74 -1.49 3.39
N ALA A 52 -3.20 -0.69 2.47
CA ALA A 52 -3.58 0.70 2.32
C ALA A 52 -3.80 1.09 0.84
N TYR A 53 -4.36 2.26 0.62
CA TYR A 53 -4.33 2.94 -0.66
C TYR A 53 -3.76 4.35 -0.49
N LEU A 54 -3.03 4.82 -1.49
CA LEU A 54 -2.41 6.15 -1.52
C LEU A 54 -2.76 6.83 -2.84
N PHE A 55 -3.06 8.12 -2.76
CA PHE A 55 -3.31 8.94 -3.94
C PHE A 55 -2.05 9.59 -4.45
N ARG A 56 -1.91 9.55 -5.78
CA ARG A 56 -1.07 10.44 -6.54
C ARG A 56 -1.97 11.55 -7.10
N ILE A 57 -1.83 12.75 -6.56
CA ILE A 57 -2.54 13.93 -7.03
C ILE A 57 -1.49 14.92 -7.51
N LYS A 58 -1.53 15.25 -8.80
CA LYS A 58 -0.57 16.16 -9.42
C LYS A 58 -1.21 17.49 -9.78
N ILE A 59 -0.55 18.57 -9.41
CA ILE A 59 -0.93 19.95 -9.73
C ILE A 59 0.34 20.65 -10.22
N ASP A 60 0.32 21.19 -11.44
CA ASP A 60 1.47 21.86 -12.08
C ASP A 60 2.80 21.07 -11.97
N GLY A 61 2.72 19.74 -12.14
CA GLY A 61 3.89 18.83 -12.07
C GLY A 61 4.42 18.56 -10.66
N LYS A 62 3.82 19.14 -9.62
CA LYS A 62 4.11 18.86 -8.20
C LYS A 62 3.09 17.87 -7.62
N TYR A 63 3.43 17.29 -6.47
CA TYR A 63 2.61 16.33 -5.76
C TYR A 63 1.91 16.99 -4.57
N LEU A 64 0.59 16.84 -4.48
CA LEU A 64 -0.18 17.28 -3.31
C LEU A 64 0.03 16.31 -2.16
N LEU A 65 0.51 16.83 -1.03
CA LEU A 65 0.64 16.10 0.23
C LEU A 65 -0.20 16.78 1.32
N VAL A 66 -0.51 15.99 2.35
CA VAL A 66 -1.27 16.41 3.53
C VAL A 66 -0.46 16.23 4.80
N GLU A 67 -0.65 17.11 5.77
CA GLU A 67 -0.02 17.02 7.09
C GLU A 67 -0.46 15.73 7.82
N ASN A 68 0.49 15.02 8.43
CA ASN A 68 0.24 13.79 9.17
C ASN A 68 -0.32 14.09 10.57
N SER A 69 -1.58 13.76 10.79
CA SER A 69 -2.26 13.95 12.09
C SER A 69 -1.66 13.18 13.27
N LYS A 70 -0.83 12.16 13.03
CA LYS A 70 -0.23 11.29 14.06
C LYS A 70 1.27 11.48 14.25
N ILE A 71 1.97 12.06 13.27
CA ILE A 71 3.41 12.27 13.30
C ILE A 71 3.68 13.75 13.05
N ALA A 72 4.05 14.45 14.12
CA ALA A 72 4.37 15.87 14.06
C ALA A 72 5.46 16.16 13.02
N ASN A 73 5.31 17.29 12.33
CA ASN A 73 6.24 17.79 11.30
C ASN A 73 6.49 16.78 10.18
N GLN A 74 5.45 16.05 9.75
CA GLN A 74 5.52 15.13 8.62
C GLN A 74 4.38 15.34 7.64
N TYR A 75 4.69 15.36 6.35
CA TYR A 75 3.72 15.28 5.26
C TYR A 75 3.69 13.90 4.61
N GLN A 76 2.54 13.52 4.05
CA GLN A 76 2.33 12.25 3.38
C GLN A 76 1.28 12.37 2.25
N PRO A 77 1.17 11.39 1.35
CA PRO A 77 0.06 11.35 0.40
C PRO A 77 -1.27 11.22 1.14
N ILE A 78 -2.32 11.81 0.58
CA ILE A 78 -3.70 11.51 1.00
C ILE A 78 -3.97 10.03 0.72
N GLY A 79 -4.59 9.36 1.67
CA GLY A 79 -4.84 7.92 1.63
C GLY A 79 -4.70 7.30 3.01
N GLY A 80 -4.95 6.01 3.09
CA GLY A 80 -4.97 5.32 4.36
C GLY A 80 -5.27 3.84 4.26
N VAL A 81 -5.40 3.23 5.42
CA VAL A 81 -5.56 1.77 5.55
C VAL A 81 -6.99 1.40 5.16
N TYR A 82 -7.13 0.37 4.34
CA TYR A 82 -8.44 -0.17 4.00
C TYR A 82 -9.17 -0.66 5.25
N LYS A 83 -10.48 -0.40 5.34
CA LYS A 83 -11.34 -1.01 6.36
C LYS A 83 -11.81 -2.39 5.93
N LYS A 84 -11.96 -3.29 6.89
CA LYS A 84 -12.58 -4.61 6.73
C LYS A 84 -14.09 -4.51 6.92
N PHE A 85 -14.84 -5.39 6.27
CA PHE A 85 -16.24 -5.65 6.62
C PHE A 85 -16.32 -6.80 7.63
N ALA A 86 -17.45 -6.95 8.34
CA ALA A 86 -17.65 -8.07 9.26
C ALA A 86 -17.43 -9.46 8.61
N SER A 87 -17.74 -9.58 7.31
CA SER A 87 -17.49 -10.81 6.54
C SER A 87 -16.00 -11.20 6.40
N PHE A 88 -15.07 -10.31 6.77
CA PHE A 88 -13.64 -10.60 6.85
C PHE A 88 -13.32 -11.66 7.91
N ASP A 89 -14.14 -11.79 8.96
CA ASP A 89 -13.83 -12.68 10.08
C ASP A 89 -13.71 -14.15 9.64
N ASN A 90 -14.40 -14.56 8.58
CA ASN A 90 -14.27 -15.89 7.99
C ASN A 90 -12.83 -16.16 7.51
N ILE A 91 -12.28 -15.27 6.69
CA ILE A 91 -10.91 -15.41 6.18
C ILE A 91 -9.88 -15.13 7.28
N ALA A 92 -10.21 -14.25 8.24
CA ALA A 92 -9.38 -13.97 9.39
C ALA A 92 -9.13 -15.23 10.24
N ASN A 93 -10.22 -15.96 10.56
CA ASN A 93 -10.16 -17.20 11.31
C ASN A 93 -9.41 -18.30 10.55
N GLU A 94 -9.67 -18.47 9.25
CA GLU A 94 -8.98 -19.45 8.41
C GLU A 94 -7.45 -19.22 8.40
N LEU A 95 -7.04 -17.96 8.30
CA LEU A 95 -5.63 -17.58 8.14
C LEU A 95 -4.92 -17.30 9.47
N GLY A 96 -5.61 -17.37 10.61
CA GLY A 96 -5.05 -17.09 11.94
C GLY A 96 -4.64 -15.62 12.09
N VAL A 97 -5.48 -14.72 11.60
CA VAL A 97 -5.27 -13.27 11.65
C VAL A 97 -5.55 -12.75 13.06
N THR A 98 -4.67 -11.90 13.59
CA THR A 98 -4.88 -11.14 14.82
C THR A 98 -4.71 -9.64 14.54
N TYR A 99 -5.27 -8.79 15.38
CA TYR A 99 -5.29 -7.35 15.15
C TYR A 99 -4.04 -6.63 15.64
N GLU A 100 -3.92 -5.34 15.29
CA GLU A 100 -2.85 -4.44 15.75
C GLU A 100 -2.72 -4.48 17.28
N LYS A 101 -1.48 -4.59 17.75
CA LYS A 101 -1.15 -4.76 19.17
C LYS A 101 -0.70 -3.45 19.82
N LYS A 102 -0.22 -2.50 19.01
CA LYS A 102 0.32 -1.23 19.50
C LYS A 102 -0.78 -0.20 19.63
N THR A 103 -1.05 0.27 20.85
CA THR A 103 -2.19 1.15 21.21
C THR A 103 -2.36 2.34 20.26
N ASN A 104 -1.29 3.06 19.93
CA ASN A 104 -1.35 4.25 19.06
C ASN A 104 -1.70 3.93 17.59
N PHE A 105 -1.75 2.66 17.23
CA PHE A 105 -2.07 2.17 15.88
C PHE A 105 -3.40 1.41 15.85
N ILE A 106 -4.08 1.20 16.98
CA ILE A 106 -5.39 0.56 17.00
C ILE A 106 -6.42 1.56 16.47
N VAL A 107 -7.03 1.23 15.33
CA VAL A 107 -8.14 1.95 14.73
C VAL A 107 -9.19 0.92 14.33
N SER A 108 -10.47 1.22 14.54
CA SER A 108 -11.55 0.29 14.22
C SER A 108 -11.49 -0.13 12.76
N ASP A 109 -11.67 -1.43 12.56
CA ASP A 109 -11.80 -2.09 11.26
C ASP A 109 -10.60 -1.99 10.32
N ASP A 110 -9.48 -1.42 10.76
CA ASP A 110 -8.28 -1.31 9.94
C ASP A 110 -7.70 -2.68 9.56
N LEU A 111 -7.32 -2.80 8.30
CA LEU A 111 -6.51 -3.92 7.80
C LEU A 111 -5.01 -3.75 8.09
N ARG A 112 -4.70 -3.25 9.29
CA ARG A 112 -3.40 -3.38 9.96
C ARG A 112 -3.46 -4.58 10.88
N VAL A 113 -2.98 -5.72 10.38
CA VAL A 113 -3.20 -7.03 11.02
C VAL A 113 -1.93 -7.86 11.05
N TYR A 114 -1.93 -8.89 11.87
CA TYR A 114 -0.87 -9.87 11.98
C TYR A 114 -1.38 -11.21 11.48
N VAL A 115 -0.64 -11.86 10.59
CA VAL A 115 -1.04 -13.14 9.98
C VAL A 115 0.00 -14.19 10.30
N GLN A 116 -0.44 -15.43 10.58
CA GLN A 116 0.49 -16.54 10.78
C GLN A 116 1.39 -16.71 9.57
N SER A 117 2.71 -16.80 9.78
CA SER A 117 3.69 -16.78 8.68
C SER A 117 3.42 -17.82 7.58
N LYS A 118 2.99 -19.04 7.95
CA LYS A 118 2.62 -20.10 7.00
C LYS A 118 1.50 -19.69 6.03
N ASN A 119 0.65 -18.74 6.42
CA ASN A 119 -0.50 -18.25 5.67
C ASN A 119 -0.22 -16.94 4.91
N THR A 120 0.98 -16.37 5.00
CA THR A 120 1.34 -15.09 4.38
C THR A 120 1.01 -15.04 2.88
N ILE A 121 1.35 -16.09 2.11
CA ILE A 121 1.05 -16.12 0.67
C ILE A 121 -0.45 -16.18 0.40
N LYS A 122 -1.20 -16.92 1.21
CA LYS A 122 -2.67 -16.98 1.09
C LYS A 122 -3.28 -15.61 1.36
N PHE A 123 -2.76 -14.89 2.35
CA PHE A 123 -3.24 -13.55 2.68
C PHE A 123 -2.92 -12.51 1.58
N VAL A 124 -1.71 -12.56 1.00
CA VAL A 124 -1.37 -11.73 -0.17
C VAL A 124 -2.31 -12.03 -1.34
N LYS A 125 -2.60 -13.31 -1.62
CA LYS A 125 -3.57 -13.69 -2.65
C LYS A 125 -4.98 -13.19 -2.33
N TRP A 126 -5.42 -13.29 -1.08
CA TRP A 126 -6.71 -12.76 -0.63
C TRP A 126 -6.82 -11.25 -0.85
N PHE A 127 -5.78 -10.47 -0.56
CA PHE A 127 -5.78 -9.03 -0.78
C PHE A 127 -6.15 -8.64 -2.23
N HIS A 128 -5.63 -9.38 -3.21
CA HIS A 128 -5.92 -9.18 -4.63
C HIS A 128 -7.34 -9.59 -5.05
N THR A 129 -8.06 -10.38 -4.24
CA THR A 129 -9.48 -10.69 -4.51
C THR A 129 -10.40 -9.50 -4.26
N ARG A 130 -9.94 -8.51 -3.46
CA ARG A 130 -10.70 -7.33 -3.00
C ARG A 130 -11.98 -7.66 -2.20
N LYS A 131 -12.20 -8.92 -1.84
CA LYS A 131 -13.37 -9.33 -1.08
C LYS A 131 -13.25 -8.94 0.39
N ASN A 132 -14.41 -8.70 1.02
CA ASN A 132 -14.54 -8.50 2.48
C ASN A 132 -13.80 -7.27 3.05
N ARG A 133 -13.44 -6.31 2.18
CA ARG A 133 -12.84 -5.03 2.53
C ARG A 133 -13.42 -3.91 1.70
N GLU A 134 -13.18 -2.67 2.12
CA GLU A 134 -13.45 -1.48 1.31
C GLU A 134 -12.94 -1.67 -0.12
N PHE A 135 -13.85 -1.46 -1.06
CA PHE A 135 -13.55 -1.51 -2.50
C PHE A 135 -13.47 -0.12 -3.11
N ASN A 136 -14.33 0.81 -2.67
CA ASN A 136 -14.19 2.21 -3.05
C ASN A 136 -12.98 2.82 -2.31
N VAL A 137 -12.39 3.84 -2.92
CA VAL A 137 -11.22 4.54 -2.39
C VAL A 137 -11.54 6.01 -2.21
N ILE A 138 -12.76 6.35 -1.80
CA ILE A 138 -13.17 7.75 -1.66
C ILE A 138 -13.04 8.25 -0.22
N ARG A 139 -13.02 7.34 0.76
CA ARG A 139 -13.16 7.67 2.18
C ARG A 139 -12.07 8.64 2.66
N GLU A 140 -10.80 8.33 2.42
CA GLU A 140 -9.69 9.19 2.86
C GLU A 140 -9.66 10.53 2.11
N PHE A 141 -10.07 10.54 0.83
CA PHE A 141 -10.23 11.79 0.10
C PHE A 141 -11.36 12.64 0.72
N PHE A 142 -12.45 12.00 1.10
CA PHE A 142 -13.59 12.66 1.74
C PHE A 142 -13.18 13.26 3.09
N GLU A 143 -12.54 12.47 3.95
CA GLU A 143 -12.08 12.90 5.28
C GLU A 143 -11.07 14.06 5.21
N GLU A 144 -10.07 13.99 4.32
CA GLU A 144 -8.98 14.97 4.27
C GLU A 144 -9.31 16.20 3.41
N ILE A 145 -10.26 16.11 2.48
CA ILE A 145 -10.58 17.21 1.54
C ILE A 145 -12.00 17.75 1.73
N ILE A 146 -13.01 16.88 1.76
CA ILE A 146 -14.42 17.31 1.77
C ILE A 146 -14.86 17.71 3.18
N ASP A 147 -14.61 16.89 4.19
CA ASP A 147 -14.99 17.17 5.58
C ASP A 147 -14.27 18.40 6.15
N LYS A 148 -13.10 18.73 5.59
CA LYS A 148 -12.33 19.93 5.90
C LYS A 148 -12.74 21.16 5.09
N ASN A 149 -13.77 21.06 4.25
CA ASN A 149 -14.30 22.13 3.42
C ASN A 149 -13.28 22.73 2.44
N ILE A 150 -12.31 21.92 2.00
CA ILE A 150 -11.32 22.33 1.00
C ILE A 150 -11.94 22.27 -0.40
N LEU A 151 -12.69 21.19 -0.66
CA LEU A 151 -13.59 21.09 -1.81
C LEU A 151 -15.00 20.75 -1.33
N GLU A 152 -15.98 21.05 -2.17
CA GLU A 152 -17.37 20.74 -1.89
C GLU A 152 -17.72 19.35 -2.44
N ILE A 153 -18.70 18.66 -1.85
CA ILE A 153 -19.06 17.28 -2.23
C ILE A 153 -19.40 17.13 -3.72
N GLN A 154 -20.01 18.15 -4.33
CA GLN A 154 -20.33 18.14 -5.75
C GLN A 154 -19.10 18.14 -6.66
N ASN A 155 -17.93 18.54 -6.17
CA ASN A 155 -16.69 18.47 -6.94
C ASN A 155 -16.27 17.02 -7.21
N LEU A 156 -16.74 16.04 -6.44
CA LEU A 156 -16.43 14.62 -6.65
C LEU A 156 -16.85 14.09 -8.03
N LYS A 157 -17.87 14.70 -8.67
CA LYS A 157 -18.29 14.30 -10.02
C LYS A 157 -17.21 14.57 -11.08
N ASP A 158 -16.30 15.49 -10.78
CA ASP A 158 -15.23 15.96 -11.67
C ASP A 158 -13.87 15.34 -11.29
N ILE A 159 -13.88 14.32 -10.42
CA ILE A 159 -12.68 13.62 -9.94
C ILE A 159 -12.76 12.15 -10.34
N GLU A 160 -11.68 11.65 -10.94
CA GLU A 160 -11.51 10.23 -11.26
C GLU A 160 -10.40 9.60 -10.43
N PHE A 161 -10.63 8.38 -9.98
CA PHE A 161 -9.67 7.56 -9.26
C PHE A 161 -9.26 6.38 -10.14
N GLU A 162 -8.05 6.42 -10.69
CA GLU A 162 -7.51 5.38 -11.57
C GLU A 162 -6.50 4.51 -10.81
N PHE A 163 -6.74 3.21 -10.72
CA PHE A 163 -5.76 2.28 -10.14
C PHE A 163 -4.54 2.14 -11.05
N ILE A 164 -3.34 2.40 -10.51
CA ILE A 164 -2.08 2.35 -11.26
C ILE A 164 -1.31 1.06 -10.98
N LYS A 165 -1.06 0.77 -9.69
CA LYS A 165 -0.24 -0.37 -9.27
C LYS A 165 -0.49 -0.71 -7.81
N THR A 166 -0.14 -1.92 -7.41
CA THR A 166 0.05 -2.26 -6.00
C THR A 166 1.55 -2.23 -5.70
N TYR A 167 1.97 -1.35 -4.78
CA TYR A 167 3.28 -1.44 -4.13
C TYR A 167 3.27 -2.58 -3.12
N ASP A 168 4.25 -3.47 -3.23
CA ASP A 168 4.46 -4.57 -2.28
C ASP A 168 5.92 -4.54 -1.84
N SER A 169 6.13 -4.20 -0.56
CA SER A 169 7.47 -4.06 0.05
C SER A 169 8.27 -5.36 0.08
N GLY A 170 7.59 -6.51 -0.06
CA GLY A 170 8.13 -7.79 0.37
C GLY A 170 8.34 -7.87 1.88
N LEU A 171 8.80 -9.02 2.33
CA LEU A 171 9.02 -9.31 3.75
C LEU A 171 10.31 -8.66 4.27
N HIS A 172 10.14 -7.66 5.12
CA HIS A 172 11.23 -6.94 5.79
C HIS A 172 10.96 -6.87 7.29
N TYR A 173 11.98 -6.59 8.09
CA TYR A 173 11.81 -6.40 9.52
C TYR A 173 11.65 -4.91 9.82
N THR A 174 10.75 -4.57 10.72
CA THR A 174 10.53 -3.20 11.16
C THR A 174 10.71 -3.10 12.68
N GLU A 175 11.65 -2.26 13.11
CA GLU A 175 11.96 -2.06 14.52
C GLU A 175 10.78 -1.41 15.28
N GLN A 176 10.04 -0.54 14.61
CA GLN A 176 8.90 0.18 15.19
C GLN A 176 7.84 -0.75 15.81
N PHE A 177 7.68 -1.95 15.24
CA PHE A 177 6.72 -2.97 15.68
C PHE A 177 7.40 -4.24 16.21
N GLY A 178 8.73 -4.33 16.17
CA GLY A 178 9.47 -5.53 16.59
C GLY A 178 9.05 -6.79 15.83
N SER A 179 8.66 -6.66 14.55
CA SER A 179 8.08 -7.75 13.78
C SER A 179 8.50 -7.72 12.30
N TYR A 180 8.35 -8.85 11.63
CA TYR A 180 8.36 -8.87 10.17
C TYR A 180 7.09 -8.24 9.63
N GLU A 181 7.22 -7.54 8.50
CA GLU A 181 6.16 -6.76 7.90
C GLU A 181 6.11 -6.91 6.38
N ILE A 182 4.90 -6.80 5.83
CA ILE A 182 4.62 -6.59 4.42
C ILE A 182 3.63 -5.43 4.28
N LEU A 183 4.01 -4.43 3.49
CA LEU A 183 3.14 -3.32 3.09
C LEU A 183 2.56 -3.65 1.71
N LEU A 184 1.24 -3.66 1.59
CA LEU A 184 0.53 -3.77 0.31
C LEU A 184 -0.28 -2.49 0.10
N HIS A 185 0.25 -1.58 -0.69
CA HIS A 185 -0.35 -0.27 -0.91
C HIS A 185 -0.82 -0.14 -2.36
N ASP A 186 -2.12 -0.02 -2.58
CA ASP A 186 -2.66 0.30 -3.89
C ASP A 186 -2.44 1.80 -4.19
N ILE A 187 -1.90 2.12 -5.35
CA ILE A 187 -1.62 3.49 -5.77
C ILE A 187 -2.66 3.89 -6.80
N PHE A 188 -3.36 4.98 -6.52
CA PHE A 188 -4.38 5.55 -7.39
C PHE A 188 -3.95 6.92 -7.90
N GLU A 189 -4.06 7.15 -9.20
CA GLU A 189 -4.00 8.49 -9.76
C GLU A 189 -5.34 9.18 -9.52
N VAL A 190 -5.31 10.39 -8.98
CA VAL A 190 -6.50 11.23 -8.85
C VAL A 190 -6.46 12.29 -9.94
N ARG A 191 -7.34 12.13 -10.93
CA ARG A 191 -7.43 13.04 -12.08
C ARG A 191 -8.53 14.06 -11.82
N LEU A 192 -8.16 15.34 -11.84
CA LEU A 192 -9.07 16.46 -11.73
C LEU A 192 -9.48 16.86 -13.15
N LYS A 193 -10.73 16.60 -13.54
CA LYS A 193 -11.21 16.81 -14.92
C LYS A 193 -11.42 18.27 -15.28
N LEU A 194 -11.89 19.05 -14.31
CA LEU A 194 -12.19 20.46 -14.49
C LEU A 194 -11.11 21.28 -13.82
N ASN A 195 -10.61 22.28 -14.54
CA ASN A 195 -9.64 23.23 -14.02
C ASN A 195 -10.13 23.91 -12.73
N ASP A 196 -11.44 24.12 -12.56
CA ASP A 196 -12.00 24.73 -11.33
C ASP A 196 -11.65 23.93 -10.05
N VAL A 197 -11.62 22.60 -10.11
CA VAL A 197 -11.27 21.78 -8.93
C VAL A 197 -9.80 21.96 -8.56
N GLU A 198 -8.94 21.99 -9.57
CA GLU A 198 -7.51 22.22 -9.37
C GLU A 198 -7.25 23.65 -8.85
N GLU A 199 -7.92 24.66 -9.41
CA GLU A 199 -7.80 26.05 -8.98
C GLU A 199 -8.31 26.25 -7.54
N LYS A 200 -9.40 25.59 -7.12
CA LYS A 200 -9.83 25.61 -5.71
C LYS A 200 -8.77 25.03 -4.77
N LEU A 201 -8.12 23.94 -5.15
CA LEU A 201 -7.01 23.37 -4.36
C LEU A 201 -5.82 24.33 -4.30
N LYS A 202 -5.45 24.97 -5.42
CA LYS A 202 -4.38 25.99 -5.45
C LYS A 202 -4.72 27.17 -4.53
N GLN A 203 -5.93 27.70 -4.63
CA GLN A 203 -6.41 28.81 -3.80
C GLN A 203 -6.37 28.46 -2.31
N TYR A 204 -6.76 27.23 -1.93
CA TYR A 204 -6.65 26.79 -0.53
C TYR A 204 -5.19 26.78 -0.07
N ILE A 205 -4.27 26.21 -0.86
CA ILE A 205 -2.84 26.12 -0.51
C ILE A 205 -2.20 27.51 -0.40
N GLU A 206 -2.57 28.45 -1.27
CA GLU A 206 -2.02 29.82 -1.25
C GLU A 206 -2.60 30.69 -0.13
N SER A 207 -3.87 30.47 0.25
CA SER A 207 -4.54 31.28 1.26
C SER A 207 -4.44 30.72 2.68
N SER A 208 -4.14 29.42 2.83
CA SER A 208 -4.06 28.80 4.14
C SER A 208 -2.73 29.09 4.83
N SER A 209 -2.81 29.53 6.09
CA SER A 209 -1.63 29.73 6.95
C SER A 209 -1.24 28.50 7.75
N ASP A 210 -2.06 27.44 7.74
CA ASP A 210 -1.82 26.21 8.50
C ASP A 210 -0.90 25.22 7.78
N ASN A 211 -0.60 25.46 6.50
CA ASN A 211 0.17 24.56 5.63
C ASN A 211 -0.38 23.12 5.59
N TYR A 212 -1.66 22.90 5.89
CA TYR A 212 -2.24 21.56 6.00
C TYR A 212 -2.11 20.75 4.70
N LEU A 213 -2.25 21.41 3.54
CA LEU A 213 -1.92 20.86 2.22
C LEU A 213 -0.73 21.59 1.61
N ILE A 214 0.17 20.84 0.98
CA ILE A 214 1.36 21.40 0.32
C ILE A 214 1.60 20.77 -1.05
N LEU A 215 2.26 21.52 -1.93
CA LEU A 215 2.78 21.01 -3.20
C LEU A 215 4.29 20.83 -3.14
N VAL A 216 4.75 19.60 -3.35
CA VAL A 216 6.18 19.28 -3.33
C VAL A 216 6.69 18.76 -4.67
N GLY A 217 7.95 19.05 -4.98
CA GLY A 217 8.62 18.48 -6.14
C GLY A 217 9.00 17.01 -5.91
N GLN A 218 9.30 16.31 -7.00
CA GLN A 218 9.80 14.93 -6.93
C GLN A 218 11.08 14.82 -6.08
N ASP A 219 11.98 15.81 -6.16
CA ASP A 219 13.23 15.82 -5.41
C ASP A 219 13.00 15.85 -3.90
N ASN A 220 12.00 16.60 -3.42
CA ASN A 220 11.63 16.61 -2.01
C ASN A 220 11.18 15.22 -1.54
N ILE A 221 10.37 14.53 -2.35
CA ILE A 221 9.90 13.17 -2.04
C ILE A 221 11.08 12.19 -1.95
N LEU A 222 12.03 12.29 -2.89
CA LEU A 222 13.22 11.43 -2.90
C LEU A 222 14.15 11.72 -1.71
N GLN A 223 14.30 12.99 -1.33
CA GLN A 223 15.07 13.43 -0.16
C GLN A 223 14.35 13.15 1.17
N LYS A 224 13.04 12.85 1.12
CA LYS A 224 12.17 12.65 2.29
C LYS A 224 12.07 13.89 3.19
N SER A 225 12.20 15.08 2.61
CA SER A 225 12.14 16.35 3.34
C SER A 225 11.70 17.53 2.48
N VAL A 226 11.09 18.52 3.12
CA VAL A 226 10.73 19.81 2.53
C VAL A 226 10.90 20.92 3.56
N THR A 227 11.37 22.09 3.14
CA THR A 227 11.49 23.27 3.99
C THR A 227 10.39 24.25 3.59
N ILE A 228 9.58 24.67 4.57
CA ILE A 228 8.49 25.64 4.39
C ILE A 228 8.69 26.74 5.42
N ASP A 229 8.76 27.99 4.98
CA ASP A 229 8.97 29.16 5.84
C ASP A 229 10.17 29.03 6.81
N GLY A 230 11.24 28.38 6.36
CA GLY A 230 12.45 28.15 7.15
C GLY A 230 12.34 27.00 8.16
N VAL A 231 11.24 26.25 8.18
CA VAL A 231 11.03 25.07 9.01
C VAL A 231 11.12 23.80 8.18
N ASP A 232 11.91 22.83 8.66
CA ASP A 232 12.08 21.54 8.00
C ASP A 232 11.01 20.52 8.43
N TYR A 233 10.35 19.95 7.44
CA TYR A 233 9.36 18.90 7.59
C TYR A 233 9.86 17.61 6.95
N LYS A 234 9.50 16.48 7.57
CA LYS A 234 9.75 15.15 7.00
C LYS A 234 8.69 14.85 5.95
N ILE A 235 9.06 14.09 4.93
CA ILE A 235 8.09 13.44 4.03
C ILE A 235 8.09 11.95 4.35
N GLY A 236 6.90 11.40 4.60
CA GLY A 236 6.72 10.00 4.96
C GLY A 236 7.38 9.06 3.94
N GLU A 237 8.03 7.99 4.40
CA GLU A 237 8.80 7.11 3.53
C GLU A 237 7.94 6.47 2.41
N GLN A 238 6.67 6.20 2.70
CA GLN A 238 5.71 5.66 1.75
C GLN A 238 5.42 6.58 0.56
N THR A 239 5.73 7.88 0.65
CA THR A 239 5.49 8.87 -0.41
C THR A 239 6.25 8.53 -1.69
N LYS A 240 7.43 7.89 -1.61
CA LYS A 240 8.16 7.43 -2.80
C LYS A 240 7.35 6.45 -3.67
N ASN A 241 6.33 5.80 -3.12
CA ASN A 241 5.52 4.82 -3.82
C ASN A 241 4.52 5.48 -4.80
N ILE A 242 4.20 6.77 -4.58
CA ILE A 242 3.37 7.57 -5.49
C ILE A 242 4.18 8.26 -6.59
N LEU A 243 5.49 8.00 -6.69
CA LEU A 243 6.28 8.34 -7.88
C LEU A 243 6.02 7.35 -9.02
#